data_AF-A0A6A3I066-F1
#
_entry.id   AF-A0A6A3I066-F1
#
_cell.length_a   1.000
_cell.length_b   1.000
_cell.length_c   1.000
_cell.angle_alpha   90.00
_cell.angle_beta   90.00
_cell.angle_gamma   90.00
#
_symmetry.space_group_name_H-M   'P 1'
#
loop_
_entity.id
_entity.type
_entity.pdbx_description
1 polymer ?
#
loop_
_entity_poly.entity_id
_entity_poly.type
_entity_poly.pdbx_seq_one_letter_code
_entity_poly.pdbx_strand_id
1 'polypeptide(L)'
;MLPTSAMLRGGAGLLKVQQQRRYFSQQQKQQVNANASAGGSIFAGSWKIPATLGFALIGFLQWQHLNHPTDEERKTHRAAALKRLPGAHTAFEDTMATERQLQSLKLFPYRAASRLWGQVHDKELPLWLREPVYKAWTAVFDCKLDEMKYPLQDYANLGEFFSRPLKEGARPFDTLPTHLASPVDGTVASIGVVNDSSDVPTLEQIKGARYRLDKFLGGLPSFFTKKTAASKGKKMFHCVLYLAPGDYHRIHAPADWKVEERRHFPGNLFPVNQTAAHLIPSLFVENERVALLGEWEHGFFSLTAVGATNVGSIVLTKEPEFRTNTAAQDPLVGQCICKGYGGKVDTIRGEEMAQFKLGSTVVLVFEAPESFQFTIKPGDKLILGKSIGQIKN
;
A
#
# COMPACT_ATOMS: atom_id res chain seq x y z
N MET A 1 -83.24 -47.56 30.91
CA MET A 1 -82.73 -48.02 32.22
C MET A 1 -81.77 -46.97 32.75
N LEU A 2 -82.14 -46.28 33.83
CA LEU A 2 -81.25 -45.50 34.71
C LEU A 2 -80.48 -46.49 35.63
N PRO A 3 -79.33 -46.17 36.29
CA PRO A 3 -79.31 -45.05 37.25
C PRO A 3 -77.97 -44.32 37.59
N THR A 4 -78.15 -43.04 37.92
CA THR A 4 -77.69 -42.22 39.08
C THR A 4 -76.24 -42.10 39.59
N SER A 5 -75.85 -40.82 39.72
CA SER A 5 -75.36 -40.09 40.92
C SER A 5 -73.93 -40.29 41.45
N ALA A 6 -73.14 -39.20 41.45
CA ALA A 6 -73.00 -38.26 42.59
C ALA A 6 -71.64 -37.54 42.54
N MET A 7 -71.62 -36.21 42.37
CA MET A 7 -70.51 -35.37 42.87
C MET A 7 -71.00 -33.94 43.13
N LEU A 8 -71.16 -33.60 44.41
CA LEU A 8 -71.33 -32.24 44.92
C LEU A 8 -70.45 -32.11 46.17
N ARG A 9 -69.33 -31.39 46.05
CA ARG A 9 -68.66 -30.58 47.10
C ARG A 9 -67.31 -30.06 46.58
N GLY A 10 -67.31 -28.83 46.03
CA GLY A 10 -66.07 -28.13 45.63
C GLY A 10 -66.21 -26.61 45.39
N GLY A 11 -67.40 -26.03 45.55
CA GLY A 11 -67.71 -24.66 45.09
C GLY A 11 -67.30 -23.49 46.00
N ALA A 12 -66.87 -23.71 47.24
CA ALA A 12 -66.64 -22.59 48.19
C ALA A 12 -65.18 -22.11 48.29
N GLY A 13 -64.19 -22.88 47.82
CA GLY A 13 -62.77 -22.52 47.89
C GLY A 13 -62.27 -21.66 46.71
N LEU A 14 -62.84 -21.85 45.52
CA LEU A 14 -62.37 -21.21 44.29
C LEU A 14 -62.73 -19.71 44.18
N LEU A 15 -63.85 -19.29 44.77
CA LEU A 15 -64.30 -17.89 44.75
C LEU A 15 -63.45 -16.96 45.63
N LYS A 16 -62.94 -17.45 46.78
CA LYS A 16 -62.03 -16.66 47.64
C LYS A 16 -60.67 -16.44 47.00
N VAL A 17 -60.13 -17.45 46.29
CA VAL A 17 -58.82 -17.36 45.62
C VAL A 17 -58.86 -16.41 44.42
N GLN A 18 -59.98 -16.35 43.68
CA GLN A 18 -60.14 -15.43 42.55
C GLN A 18 -60.29 -13.96 42.99
N GLN A 19 -60.96 -13.68 44.11
CA GLN A 19 -61.08 -12.31 44.64
C GLN A 19 -59.74 -11.80 45.19
N GLN A 20 -58.96 -12.63 45.88
CA GLN A 20 -57.61 -12.25 46.34
C GLN A 20 -56.66 -11.93 45.17
N ARG A 21 -56.67 -12.73 44.09
CA ARG A 21 -55.83 -12.46 42.91
C ARG A 21 -56.17 -11.13 42.21
N ARG A 22 -57.44 -10.72 42.17
CA ARG A 22 -57.83 -9.42 41.58
C ARG A 22 -57.35 -8.24 42.42
N TYR A 23 -57.42 -8.34 43.75
CA TYR A 23 -56.96 -7.30 44.67
C TYR A 23 -55.44 -7.07 44.61
N PHE A 24 -54.66 -8.16 44.58
CA PHE A 24 -53.20 -8.07 44.41
C PHE A 24 -52.79 -7.48 43.05
N SER A 25 -53.52 -7.78 41.97
CA SER A 25 -53.22 -7.19 40.65
C SER A 25 -53.54 -5.68 40.57
N GLN A 26 -54.54 -5.20 41.33
CA GLN A 26 -54.88 -3.78 41.40
C GLN A 26 -53.87 -2.99 42.23
N GLN A 27 -53.37 -3.55 43.35
CA GLN A 27 -52.28 -2.94 44.11
C GLN A 27 -50.97 -2.88 43.31
N GLN A 28 -50.65 -3.94 42.55
CA GLN A 28 -49.47 -3.93 41.68
C GLN A 28 -49.58 -2.88 40.56
N LYS A 29 -50.76 -2.67 39.97
CA LYS A 29 -50.98 -1.61 38.97
C LYS A 29 -50.91 -0.20 39.57
N GLN A 30 -51.40 0.01 40.79
CA GLN A 30 -51.27 1.30 41.49
C GLN A 30 -49.81 1.60 41.90
N GLN A 31 -49.04 0.59 42.28
CA GLN A 31 -47.63 0.76 42.66
C GLN A 31 -46.71 0.98 41.45
N VAL A 32 -47.01 0.37 40.30
CA VAL A 32 -46.34 0.66 39.02
C VAL A 32 -46.66 2.07 38.52
N ASN A 33 -47.90 2.54 38.66
CA ASN A 33 -48.27 3.91 38.29
C ASN A 33 -47.71 4.97 39.26
N ALA A 34 -47.61 4.67 40.56
CA ALA A 34 -46.99 5.57 41.53
C ALA A 34 -45.47 5.72 41.31
N ASN A 35 -44.78 4.64 40.92
CA ASN A 35 -43.36 4.69 40.55
C ASN A 35 -43.13 5.35 39.18
N ALA A 36 -44.10 5.32 38.27
CA ALA A 36 -44.05 6.08 37.02
C ALA A 36 -44.24 7.60 37.23
N SER A 37 -44.98 8.01 38.27
CA SER A 37 -45.18 9.42 38.63
C SER A 37 -44.12 10.01 39.56
N ALA A 38 -43.32 9.19 40.25
CA ALA A 38 -42.26 9.65 41.16
C ALA A 38 -40.87 9.74 40.50
N GLY A 39 -40.72 9.28 39.25
CA GLY A 39 -39.51 9.45 38.43
C GLY A 39 -39.46 10.78 37.67
N GLY A 40 -40.05 11.83 38.24
CA GLY A 40 -40.02 13.17 37.66
C GLY A 40 -38.60 13.75 37.68
N SER A 41 -38.05 13.93 36.49
CA SER A 41 -37.15 15.03 36.15
C SER A 41 -35.82 15.15 36.92
N ILE A 42 -34.82 14.37 36.49
CA ILE A 42 -33.41 14.86 36.51
C ILE A 42 -32.90 15.12 35.08
N PHE A 43 -33.75 14.93 34.06
CA PHE A 43 -33.46 15.22 32.66
C PHE A 43 -34.56 16.05 31.98
N ALA A 44 -35.31 16.88 32.72
CA ALA A 44 -36.21 17.87 32.11
C ALA A 44 -35.44 19.10 31.61
N GLY A 45 -34.54 18.86 30.67
CA GLY A 45 -34.09 19.82 29.69
C GLY A 45 -34.10 19.06 28.39
N SER A 46 -35.09 19.30 27.52
CA SER A 46 -35.19 18.65 26.23
C SER A 46 -34.09 19.16 25.31
N TRP A 47 -32.86 18.73 25.54
CA TRP A 47 -31.83 18.78 24.53
C TRP A 47 -32.16 17.69 23.53
N LYS A 48 -33.11 17.98 22.64
CA LYS A 48 -33.29 17.20 21.41
C LYS A 48 -32.05 17.48 20.59
N ILE A 49 -30.92 16.84 20.92
CA ILE A 49 -29.83 16.71 19.96
C ILE A 49 -30.51 16.02 18.78
N PRO A 50 -30.70 16.70 17.63
CA PRO A 50 -31.20 16.04 16.44
C PRO A 50 -30.39 14.77 16.26
N ALA A 51 -31.04 13.63 16.00
CA ALA A 51 -30.32 12.36 15.90
C ALA A 51 -29.09 12.47 14.97
N THR A 52 -29.19 13.33 13.95
CA THR A 52 -28.09 13.76 13.07
C THR A 52 -26.88 14.37 13.79
N LEU A 53 -27.07 15.28 14.75
CA LEU A 53 -26.00 15.85 15.57
C LEU A 53 -25.40 14.80 16.53
N GLY A 54 -26.21 13.87 17.05
CA GLY A 54 -25.73 12.75 17.86
C GLY A 54 -24.87 11.79 17.05
N PHE A 55 -25.32 11.38 15.87
CA PHE A 55 -24.56 10.55 14.94
C PHE A 55 -23.31 11.27 14.41
N ALA A 56 -23.39 12.57 14.14
CA ALA A 56 -22.23 13.37 13.73
C ALA A 56 -21.18 13.46 14.84
N LEU A 57 -21.59 13.66 16.10
CA LEU A 57 -20.68 13.67 17.24
C LEU A 57 -20.04 12.30 17.47
N ILE A 58 -20.83 11.22 17.45
CA ILE A 58 -20.30 9.85 17.56
C ILE A 58 -19.34 9.56 16.40
N GLY A 59 -19.71 9.94 15.18
CA GLY A 59 -18.85 9.82 14.00
C GLY A 59 -17.54 10.60 14.15
N PHE A 60 -17.60 11.83 14.66
CA PHE A 60 -16.43 12.66 14.93
C PHE A 60 -15.54 12.06 16.03
N LEU A 61 -16.11 11.64 17.16
CA LEU A 61 -15.37 11.00 18.24
C LEU A 61 -14.75 9.68 17.79
N GLN A 62 -15.47 8.90 16.98
CA GLN A 62 -14.95 7.66 16.39
C GLN A 62 -13.82 7.94 15.39
N TRP A 63 -13.95 8.98 14.57
CA TRP A 63 -12.90 9.42 13.66
C TRP A 63 -11.66 9.90 14.42
N GLN A 64 -11.84 10.69 15.48
CA GLN A 64 -10.76 11.14 16.35
C GLN A 64 -10.07 9.96 17.03
N HIS A 65 -10.82 9.00 17.56
CA HIS A 65 -10.28 7.80 18.19
C HIS A 65 -9.52 6.91 17.19
N LEU A 66 -10.03 6.75 15.95
CA LEU A 66 -9.34 6.02 14.89
C LEU A 66 -8.03 6.71 14.46
N ASN A 67 -7.97 8.04 14.47
CA ASN A 67 -6.75 8.77 14.10
C ASN A 67 -5.73 8.88 15.24
N HIS A 68 -6.14 8.63 16.49
CA HIS A 68 -5.28 8.72 17.68
C HIS A 68 -5.40 7.46 18.56
N PRO A 69 -5.01 6.27 18.05
CA PRO A 69 -5.01 5.05 18.85
C PRO A 69 -3.96 5.14 19.97
N THR A 70 -4.30 4.57 21.11
CA THR A 70 -3.37 4.44 22.24
C THR A 70 -2.27 3.43 21.94
N ASP A 71 -1.13 3.52 22.62
CA ASP A 71 -0.02 2.56 22.41
C ASP A 71 -0.41 1.11 22.76
N GLU A 72 -1.30 0.93 23.74
CA GLU A 72 -1.84 -0.39 24.08
C GLU A 72 -2.75 -0.95 22.96
N GLU A 73 -3.56 -0.10 22.31
CA GLU A 73 -4.34 -0.50 21.14
C GLU A 73 -3.45 -0.85 19.95
N ARG A 74 -2.34 -0.13 19.76
CA ARG A 74 -1.37 -0.47 18.71
C ARG A 74 -0.78 -1.86 18.90
N LYS A 75 -0.44 -2.23 20.15
CA LYS A 75 0.10 -3.55 20.49
C LYS A 75 -0.95 -4.66 20.39
N THR A 76 -2.19 -4.41 20.82
CA THR A 76 -3.25 -5.43 20.87
C THR A 76 -3.92 -5.65 19.50
N HIS A 77 -4.14 -4.56 18.75
CA HIS A 77 -4.82 -4.56 17.45
C HIS A 77 -3.88 -4.30 16.26
N ARG A 78 -2.66 -4.86 16.33
CA ARG A 78 -1.68 -4.82 15.23
C ARG A 78 -2.28 -5.27 13.90
N ALA A 79 -1.84 -4.63 12.83
CA ALA A 79 -2.16 -5.04 11.46
C ALA A 79 -1.75 -6.49 11.20
N ALA A 80 -2.55 -7.22 10.42
CA ALA A 80 -2.30 -8.61 10.08
C ALA A 80 -0.96 -8.80 9.34
N ALA A 81 -0.52 -7.78 8.59
CA ALA A 81 0.78 -7.78 7.93
C ALA A 81 1.94 -7.87 8.94
N LEU A 82 1.87 -7.10 10.04
CA LEU A 82 2.88 -7.13 11.10
C LEU A 82 2.86 -8.46 11.84
N LYS A 83 1.68 -8.97 12.22
CA LYS A 83 1.54 -10.25 12.93
C LYS A 83 2.16 -11.46 12.21
N ARG A 84 2.35 -11.36 10.88
CA ARG A 84 2.93 -12.42 10.04
C ARG A 84 4.43 -12.28 9.83
N LEU A 85 5.06 -11.23 10.36
CA LEU A 85 6.52 -11.05 10.31
C LEU A 85 7.21 -12.07 11.21
N PRO A 86 8.36 -12.61 10.79
CA PRO A 86 9.16 -13.49 11.63
C PRO A 86 9.95 -12.71 12.70
N GLY A 87 10.21 -13.39 13.83
CA GLY A 87 11.01 -12.86 14.93
C GLY A 87 10.29 -11.81 15.79
N ALA A 88 11.05 -11.16 16.68
CA ALA A 88 10.52 -10.08 17.51
C ALA A 88 10.21 -8.83 16.67
N HIS A 89 9.19 -8.07 17.07
CA HIS A 89 8.87 -6.80 16.44
C HIS A 89 9.88 -5.73 16.81
N THR A 90 10.18 -4.85 15.85
CA THR A 90 10.99 -3.67 16.14
C THR A 90 10.13 -2.61 16.83
N ALA A 91 10.75 -1.75 17.64
CA ALA A 91 10.02 -0.65 18.30
C ALA A 91 9.28 0.25 17.29
N PHE A 92 9.81 0.36 16.08
CA PHE A 92 9.20 1.14 15.01
C PHE A 92 7.97 0.46 14.40
N GLU A 93 7.98 -0.87 14.22
CA GLU A 93 6.81 -1.65 13.77
C GLU A 93 5.60 -1.46 14.70
N ASP A 94 5.84 -1.29 16.00
CA ASP A 94 4.78 -1.07 16.99
C ASP A 94 4.13 0.33 16.93
N THR A 95 4.75 1.28 16.23
CA THR A 95 4.19 2.63 16.02
C THR A 95 3.30 2.73 14.78
N MET A 96 3.31 1.70 13.93
CA MET A 96 2.56 1.70 12.66
C MET A 96 1.05 1.55 12.87
N ALA A 97 0.30 1.82 11.80
CA ALA A 97 -1.15 1.77 11.80
C ALA A 97 -1.70 0.40 12.23
N THR A 98 -2.75 0.45 13.06
CA THR A 98 -3.52 -0.72 13.47
C THR A 98 -4.30 -1.33 12.30
N GLU A 99 -4.80 -2.56 12.48
CA GLU A 99 -5.65 -3.19 11.47
C GLU A 99 -6.89 -2.36 11.14
N ARG A 100 -7.52 -1.74 12.15
CA ARG A 100 -8.70 -0.87 11.96
C ARG A 100 -8.38 0.39 11.17
N GLN A 101 -7.25 1.03 11.45
CA GLN A 101 -6.79 2.19 10.70
C GLN A 101 -6.49 1.83 9.25
N LEU A 102 -5.81 0.71 9.03
CA LEU A 102 -5.51 0.21 7.69
C LEU A 102 -6.80 -0.10 6.91
N GLN A 103 -7.77 -0.78 7.53
CA GLN A 103 -9.08 -1.05 6.92
C GLN A 103 -9.83 0.24 6.61
N SER A 104 -9.78 1.23 7.51
CA SER A 104 -10.40 2.54 7.28
C SER A 104 -9.75 3.26 6.09
N LEU A 105 -8.43 3.18 5.96
CA LEU A 105 -7.71 3.73 4.82
C LEU A 105 -8.13 3.03 3.52
N LYS A 106 -8.27 1.70 3.53
CA LYS A 106 -8.73 0.90 2.37
C LYS A 106 -10.14 1.25 1.88
N LEU A 107 -10.98 1.91 2.69
CA LEU A 107 -12.30 2.36 2.26
C LEU A 107 -12.24 3.49 1.22
N PHE A 108 -11.15 4.27 1.19
CA PHE A 108 -11.00 5.31 0.19
C PHE A 108 -10.75 4.67 -1.19
N PRO A 109 -11.49 5.08 -2.25
CA PRO A 109 -11.41 4.45 -3.56
C PRO A 109 -10.16 4.92 -4.35
N TYR A 110 -8.97 4.63 -3.82
CA TYR A 110 -7.68 5.09 -4.37
C TYR A 110 -7.51 4.78 -5.86
N ARG A 111 -7.93 3.58 -6.29
CA ARG A 111 -7.85 3.13 -7.69
C ARG A 111 -8.70 4.02 -8.60
N ALA A 112 -9.96 4.23 -8.24
CA ALA A 112 -10.87 5.10 -9.00
C ALA A 112 -10.40 6.56 -9.00
N ALA A 113 -9.99 7.09 -7.85
CA ALA A 113 -9.43 8.45 -7.75
C ALA A 113 -8.20 8.62 -8.65
N SER A 114 -7.29 7.64 -8.66
CA SER A 114 -6.09 7.68 -9.49
C SER A 114 -6.39 7.54 -10.98
N ARG A 115 -7.44 6.80 -11.36
CA ARG A 115 -7.92 6.76 -12.76
C ARG A 115 -8.50 8.11 -13.20
N LEU A 116 -9.33 8.73 -12.37
CA LEU A 116 -9.87 10.06 -12.65
C LEU A 116 -8.76 11.09 -12.79
N TRP A 117 -7.76 11.04 -11.91
CA TRP A 117 -6.60 11.91 -12.00
C TRP A 117 -5.80 11.68 -13.29
N GLY A 118 -5.59 10.41 -13.67
CA GLY A 118 -4.97 10.06 -14.96
C GLY A 118 -5.74 10.63 -16.16
N GLN A 119 -7.07 10.55 -16.15
CA GLN A 119 -7.90 11.14 -17.21
C GLN A 119 -7.78 12.67 -17.27
N VAL A 120 -7.60 13.35 -16.14
CA VAL A 120 -7.34 14.80 -16.13
C VAL A 120 -5.95 15.10 -16.71
N HIS A 121 -4.95 14.31 -16.35
CA HIS A 121 -3.57 14.50 -16.82
C HIS A 121 -3.34 14.15 -18.28
N ASP A 122 -4.14 13.25 -18.85
CA ASP A 122 -4.08 12.87 -20.26
C ASP A 122 -4.87 13.84 -21.17
N LYS A 123 -5.60 14.83 -20.62
CA LYS A 123 -6.29 15.86 -21.44
C LYS A 123 -5.31 16.86 -22.02
N GLU A 124 -5.44 17.08 -23.33
CA GLU A 124 -4.64 18.08 -24.03
C GLU A 124 -4.90 19.50 -23.52
N LEU A 125 -3.81 20.21 -23.23
CA LEU A 125 -3.82 21.60 -22.84
C LEU A 125 -3.73 22.48 -24.10
N PRO A 126 -4.50 23.57 -24.19
CA PRO A 126 -4.30 24.61 -25.19
C PRO A 126 -2.86 25.14 -25.15
N LEU A 127 -2.27 25.46 -26.32
CA LEU A 127 -0.88 25.90 -26.43
C LEU A 127 -0.52 27.06 -25.48
N TRP A 128 -1.42 28.03 -25.31
CA TRP A 128 -1.22 29.18 -24.43
C TRP A 128 -1.21 28.82 -22.94
N LEU A 129 -1.77 27.68 -22.55
CA LEU A 129 -1.87 27.23 -21.16
C LEU A 129 -0.75 26.26 -20.76
N ARG A 130 -0.12 25.58 -21.74
CA ARG A 130 0.95 24.60 -21.52
C ARG A 130 2.07 25.17 -20.66
N GLU A 131 2.73 26.22 -21.14
CA GLU A 131 3.88 26.80 -20.46
C GLU A 131 3.57 27.34 -19.05
N PRO A 132 2.50 28.13 -18.82
CA PRO A 132 2.11 28.55 -17.47
C PRO A 132 1.86 27.39 -16.51
N VAL A 133 1.14 26.35 -16.95
CA VAL A 133 0.81 25.18 -16.12
C VAL A 133 2.07 24.40 -15.77
N TYR A 134 2.94 24.15 -16.75
CA TYR A 134 4.18 23.40 -16.49
C TYR A 134 5.16 24.19 -15.63
N LYS A 135 5.23 25.53 -15.76
CA LYS A 135 6.01 26.39 -14.86
C LYS A 135 5.44 26.40 -13.43
N ALA A 136 4.11 26.47 -13.29
CA ALA A 136 3.46 26.39 -11.98
C ALA A 136 3.73 25.03 -11.30
N TRP A 137 3.62 23.94 -12.06
CA TRP A 137 3.98 22.60 -11.58
C TRP A 137 5.45 22.53 -11.15
N THR A 138 6.35 23.05 -11.99
CA THR A 138 7.79 23.10 -11.71
C THR A 138 8.10 23.89 -10.46
N ALA A 139 7.43 25.00 -10.21
CA ALA A 139 7.61 25.80 -8.99
C ALA A 139 7.20 25.05 -7.72
N VAL A 140 6.24 24.13 -7.81
CA VAL A 140 5.78 23.32 -6.67
C VAL A 140 6.66 22.09 -6.44
N PHE A 141 7.12 21.44 -7.52
CA PHE A 141 7.78 20.13 -7.45
C PHE A 141 9.28 20.14 -7.81
N ASP A 142 9.85 21.30 -8.10
CA ASP A 142 11.28 21.50 -8.42
C ASP A 142 11.76 20.66 -9.61
N CYS A 143 11.02 20.71 -10.72
CA CYS A 143 11.37 19.98 -11.94
C CYS A 143 12.57 20.62 -12.66
N LYS A 144 13.57 19.82 -13.03
CA LYS A 144 14.65 20.24 -13.93
C LYS A 144 14.15 20.32 -15.38
N LEU A 145 14.05 21.54 -15.91
CA LEU A 145 13.53 21.80 -17.26
C LEU A 145 14.64 21.84 -18.32
N ASP A 146 15.87 22.11 -17.93
CA ASP A 146 17.03 22.26 -18.80
C ASP A 146 17.49 20.94 -19.42
N GLU A 147 17.20 19.82 -18.77
CA GLU A 147 17.59 18.47 -19.20
C GLU A 147 16.55 17.80 -20.12
N MET A 148 15.39 18.43 -20.34
CA MET A 148 14.28 17.88 -21.13
C MET A 148 14.57 17.88 -22.62
N LYS A 149 14.13 16.84 -23.34
CA LYS A 149 14.36 16.71 -24.79
C LYS A 149 13.68 17.80 -25.61
N TYR A 150 12.44 18.16 -25.26
CA TYR A 150 11.61 19.09 -26.03
C TYR A 150 11.29 20.35 -25.21
N PRO A 151 10.99 21.48 -25.85
CA PRO A 151 10.48 22.67 -25.19
C PRO A 151 9.08 22.44 -24.58
N LEU A 152 8.71 23.29 -23.61
CA LEU A 152 7.47 23.14 -22.82
C LEU A 152 6.20 23.10 -23.67
N GLN A 153 6.16 23.80 -24.80
CA GLN A 153 4.98 23.88 -25.65
C GLN A 153 4.71 22.58 -26.42
N ASP A 154 5.69 21.68 -26.54
CA ASP A 154 5.59 20.45 -27.32
C ASP A 154 4.93 19.31 -26.55
N TYR A 155 4.84 19.41 -25.22
CA TYR A 155 4.11 18.45 -24.40
C TYR A 155 2.61 18.74 -24.49
N ALA A 156 1.82 17.78 -24.92
CA ALA A 156 0.40 18.00 -25.17
C ALA A 156 -0.40 18.15 -23.88
N ASN A 157 0.00 17.45 -22.81
CA ASN A 157 -0.73 17.35 -21.55
C ASN A 157 0.23 17.17 -20.36
N LEU A 158 -0.31 17.10 -19.14
CA LEU A 158 0.50 16.95 -17.92
C LEU A 158 1.14 15.56 -17.81
N GLY A 159 0.50 14.51 -18.34
CA GLY A 159 1.04 13.16 -18.35
C GLY A 159 2.32 13.04 -19.20
N GLU A 160 2.36 13.67 -20.38
CA GLU A 160 3.53 13.72 -21.24
C GLU A 160 4.66 14.55 -20.63
N PHE A 161 4.34 15.69 -20.02
CA PHE A 161 5.32 16.49 -19.27
C PHE A 161 5.89 15.70 -18.09
N PHE A 162 5.05 14.94 -17.38
CA PHE A 162 5.49 14.13 -16.25
C PHE A 162 6.45 13.01 -16.68
N SER A 163 6.11 12.31 -17.77
CA SER A 163 6.91 11.21 -18.36
C SER A 163 7.89 11.70 -19.44
N ARG A 164 8.28 12.98 -19.37
CA ARG A 164 9.15 13.65 -20.35
C ARG A 164 10.44 12.87 -20.63
N PRO A 165 10.83 12.68 -21.89
CA PRO A 165 12.16 12.17 -22.21
C PRO A 165 13.23 13.22 -21.91
N LEU A 166 14.42 12.76 -21.53
CA LEU A 166 15.60 13.60 -21.34
C LEU A 166 16.38 13.74 -22.66
N LYS A 167 17.21 14.79 -22.75
CA LYS A 167 18.17 14.96 -23.85
C LYS A 167 19.12 13.78 -23.92
N GLU A 168 19.56 13.44 -25.12
CA GLU A 168 20.63 12.46 -25.30
C GLU A 168 21.90 12.92 -24.58
N GLY A 169 22.53 12.01 -23.84
CA GLY A 169 23.70 12.31 -23.01
C GLY A 169 23.41 13.02 -21.68
N ALA A 170 22.17 13.41 -21.36
CA ALA A 170 21.83 14.05 -20.07
C ALA A 170 22.06 13.13 -18.86
N ARG A 171 22.07 11.81 -19.09
CA ARG A 171 22.31 10.77 -18.08
C ARG A 171 23.32 9.75 -18.62
N PRO A 172 24.64 10.03 -18.54
CA PRO A 172 25.65 9.05 -18.93
C PRO A 172 25.61 7.88 -17.93
N PHE A 173 25.34 6.69 -18.46
CA PHE A 173 25.29 5.46 -17.67
C PHE A 173 26.69 4.99 -17.30
N ASP A 174 26.84 4.50 -16.08
CA ASP A 174 28.05 3.83 -15.61
C ASP A 174 28.29 2.55 -16.40
N THR A 175 29.48 2.44 -17.00
CA THR A 175 29.87 1.33 -17.86
C THR A 175 30.68 0.26 -17.13
N LEU A 176 31.02 0.46 -15.85
CA LEU A 176 31.85 -0.49 -15.10
C LEU A 176 31.04 -1.77 -14.78
N PRO A 177 31.47 -2.97 -15.23
CA PRO A 177 30.72 -4.21 -15.01
C PRO A 177 30.52 -4.53 -13.53
N THR A 178 31.49 -4.18 -12.69
CA THR A 178 31.45 -4.40 -11.23
C THR A 178 30.49 -3.48 -10.50
N HIS A 179 29.91 -2.48 -11.18
CA HIS A 179 28.98 -1.53 -10.59
C HIS A 179 27.54 -1.87 -10.93
N LEU A 180 26.64 -1.59 -9.99
CA LEU A 180 25.21 -1.55 -10.20
C LEU A 180 24.79 -0.08 -10.34
N ALA A 181 24.15 0.29 -11.46
CA ALA A 181 23.72 1.66 -11.70
C ALA A 181 22.34 1.94 -11.12
N SER A 182 22.04 3.22 -10.83
CA SER A 182 20.70 3.64 -10.44
C SER A 182 19.75 3.47 -11.63
N PRO A 183 18.61 2.77 -11.46
CA PRO A 183 17.62 2.62 -12.52
C PRO A 183 16.74 3.87 -12.71
N VAL A 184 16.83 4.87 -11.82
CA VAL A 184 15.96 6.05 -11.77
C VAL A 184 16.69 7.29 -11.24
N ASP A 185 16.14 8.47 -11.49
CA ASP A 185 16.40 9.67 -10.67
C ASP A 185 15.53 9.58 -9.40
N GLY A 186 16.02 10.00 -8.23
CA GLY A 186 15.19 9.95 -7.02
C GLY A 186 15.94 10.11 -5.71
N THR A 187 15.47 9.42 -4.68
CA THR A 187 16.06 9.43 -3.33
C THR A 187 16.05 8.03 -2.74
N VAL A 188 17.16 7.67 -2.11
CA VAL A 188 17.30 6.37 -1.42
C VAL A 188 16.40 6.36 -0.19
N ALA A 189 15.41 5.48 -0.16
CA ALA A 189 14.53 5.32 1.00
C ALA A 189 15.10 4.33 2.02
N SER A 190 15.55 3.16 1.54
CA SER A 190 16.17 2.11 2.36
C SER A 190 17.06 1.23 1.50
N ILE A 191 18.16 0.73 2.08
CA ILE A 191 19.07 -0.24 1.48
C ILE A 191 19.48 -1.24 2.55
N GLY A 192 19.78 -2.47 2.15
CA GLY A 192 20.21 -3.47 3.11
C GLY A 192 20.46 -4.83 2.51
N VAL A 193 20.91 -5.73 3.36
CA VAL A 193 20.96 -7.16 3.10
C VAL A 193 19.60 -7.74 3.50
N VAL A 194 18.99 -8.54 2.63
CA VAL A 194 17.76 -9.26 2.95
C VAL A 194 18.03 -10.23 4.09
N ASN A 195 17.25 -10.13 5.15
CA ASN A 195 17.44 -10.98 6.31
C ASN A 195 16.81 -12.36 6.06
N ASP A 196 17.65 -13.37 5.92
CA ASP A 196 17.30 -14.79 5.75
C ASP A 196 17.49 -15.61 7.04
N SER A 197 17.61 -14.96 8.21
CA SER A 197 17.77 -15.65 9.50
C SER A 197 16.49 -16.33 10.00
N SER A 198 15.44 -16.35 9.20
CA SER A 198 14.11 -16.87 9.54
C SER A 198 13.58 -17.66 8.36
N ASP A 199 12.61 -18.55 8.59
CA ASP A 199 11.98 -19.37 7.53
C ASP A 199 11.40 -18.55 6.35
N VAL A 200 11.22 -17.23 6.53
CA VAL A 200 10.76 -16.32 5.50
C VAL A 200 11.68 -15.10 5.41
N PRO A 201 12.30 -14.84 4.24
CA PRO A 201 13.14 -13.66 4.04
C PRO A 201 12.36 -12.36 4.20
N THR A 202 12.99 -11.35 4.81
CA THR A 202 12.39 -10.03 5.04
C THR A 202 13.25 -8.90 4.49
N LEU A 203 12.58 -7.83 4.03
CA LEU A 203 13.20 -6.59 3.57
C LEU A 203 12.84 -5.45 4.51
N GLU A 204 13.66 -4.42 4.50
CA GLU A 204 13.35 -3.17 5.20
C GLU A 204 12.55 -2.21 4.31
N GLN A 205 11.45 -1.69 4.85
CA GLN A 205 10.63 -0.64 4.26
C GLN A 205 11.23 0.73 4.56
N ILE A 206 11.35 1.05 5.86
CA ILE A 206 11.90 2.31 6.36
C ILE A 206 12.20 2.19 7.86
N LYS A 207 13.35 2.71 8.32
CA LYS A 207 13.73 2.81 9.75
C LYS A 207 13.50 1.51 10.54
N GLY A 208 13.82 0.37 9.94
CA GLY A 208 13.65 -0.96 10.56
C GLY A 208 12.22 -1.53 10.56
N ALA A 209 11.23 -0.89 9.93
CA ALA A 209 9.96 -1.55 9.62
C ALA A 209 10.18 -2.59 8.53
N ARG A 210 9.78 -3.83 8.77
CA ARG A 210 10.00 -4.93 7.81
C ARG A 210 8.73 -5.32 7.06
N TYR A 211 8.94 -5.96 5.90
CA TYR A 211 7.91 -6.67 5.15
C TYR A 211 8.48 -7.95 4.53
N ARG A 212 7.61 -8.91 4.25
CA ARG A 212 8.04 -10.24 3.80
C ARG A 212 8.31 -10.28 2.29
N LEU A 213 9.42 -10.90 1.90
CA LEU A 213 9.81 -11.04 0.50
C LEU A 213 8.85 -11.93 -0.29
N ASP A 214 8.38 -13.03 0.31
CA ASP A 214 7.43 -13.95 -0.32
C ASP A 214 6.11 -13.25 -0.67
N LYS A 215 5.62 -12.35 0.19
CA LYS A 215 4.43 -11.56 -0.09
C LYS A 215 4.70 -10.48 -1.13
N PHE A 216 5.87 -9.87 -1.11
CA PHE A 216 6.24 -8.84 -2.08
C PHE A 216 6.39 -9.41 -3.49
N LEU A 217 7.08 -10.55 -3.66
CA LEU A 217 7.31 -11.16 -4.97
C LEU A 217 6.23 -12.16 -5.40
N GLY A 218 5.25 -12.49 -4.55
CA GLY A 218 4.16 -13.41 -4.91
C GLY A 218 4.56 -14.89 -4.88
N GLY A 219 5.31 -15.27 -3.84
CA GLY A 219 6.01 -16.54 -3.72
C GLY A 219 7.48 -16.38 -4.13
N LEU A 220 8.36 -17.13 -3.48
CA LEU A 220 9.76 -17.17 -3.86
C LEU A 220 9.88 -17.93 -5.19
N PRO A 221 10.50 -17.37 -6.24
CA PRO A 221 10.66 -18.08 -7.51
C PRO A 221 11.33 -19.44 -7.31
N SER A 222 11.04 -20.43 -8.16
CA SER A 222 11.58 -21.79 -7.96
C SER A 222 13.11 -21.89 -8.01
N PHE A 223 13.78 -20.93 -8.65
CA PHE A 223 15.24 -20.82 -8.61
C PHE A 223 15.76 -20.34 -7.24
N PHE A 224 14.94 -19.60 -6.47
CA PHE A 224 15.24 -19.14 -5.11
C PHE A 224 15.27 -20.30 -4.11
N THR A 225 14.33 -21.24 -4.22
CA THR A 225 14.18 -22.35 -3.27
C THR A 225 15.20 -23.47 -3.48
N LYS A 226 15.85 -23.51 -4.66
CA LYS A 226 17.06 -24.32 -4.80
C LYS A 226 18.15 -23.61 -4.01
N LYS A 227 18.49 -24.13 -2.82
CA LYS A 227 19.83 -24.00 -2.22
C LYS A 227 20.85 -24.53 -3.23
N THR A 228 21.07 -23.82 -4.32
CA THR A 228 22.08 -24.15 -5.31
C THR A 228 23.42 -23.97 -4.63
N ALA A 229 24.38 -24.81 -4.97
CA ALA A 229 25.78 -24.63 -4.56
C ALA A 229 26.36 -23.24 -4.90
N ALA A 230 25.64 -22.45 -5.72
CA ALA A 230 25.87 -21.06 -6.08
C ALA A 230 25.60 -20.02 -4.96
N SER A 231 25.04 -20.41 -3.81
CA SER A 231 24.86 -19.52 -2.65
C SER A 231 26.12 -19.39 -1.77
N LYS A 232 27.18 -20.16 -2.04
CA LYS A 232 28.48 -19.97 -1.36
C LYS A 232 29.10 -18.64 -1.81
N GLY A 233 29.20 -17.69 -0.88
CA GLY A 233 29.84 -16.39 -1.12
C GLY A 233 28.94 -15.33 -1.75
N LYS A 234 27.62 -15.51 -1.75
CA LYS A 234 26.64 -14.52 -2.22
C LYS A 234 25.65 -14.15 -1.12
N LYS A 235 25.17 -12.92 -1.16
CA LYS A 235 24.11 -12.40 -0.29
C LYS A 235 23.02 -11.77 -1.15
N MET A 236 21.82 -11.73 -0.60
CA MET A 236 20.71 -11.01 -1.21
C MET A 236 20.63 -9.60 -0.65
N PHE A 237 20.51 -8.64 -1.53
CA PHE A 237 20.45 -7.22 -1.22
C PHE A 237 19.12 -6.65 -1.69
N HIS A 238 18.69 -5.56 -1.05
CA HIS A 238 17.55 -4.78 -1.50
C HIS A 238 17.86 -3.29 -1.51
N CYS A 239 17.17 -2.57 -2.39
CA CYS A 239 17.27 -1.13 -2.53
C CYS A 239 15.89 -0.55 -2.84
N VAL A 240 15.41 0.35 -1.99
CA VAL A 240 14.11 1.02 -2.13
C VAL A 240 14.38 2.45 -2.55
N LEU A 241 13.91 2.80 -3.75
CA LEU A 241 14.19 4.07 -4.42
C LEU A 241 12.88 4.84 -4.60
N TYR A 242 12.79 6.01 -4.00
CA TYR A 242 11.62 6.88 -4.09
C TYR A 242 11.83 7.95 -5.16
N LEU A 243 10.85 8.10 -6.05
CA LEU A 243 10.80 9.14 -7.06
C LEU A 243 9.80 10.21 -6.62
N ALA A 244 10.29 11.43 -6.40
CA ALA A 244 9.47 12.58 -6.10
C ALA A 244 8.81 13.12 -7.38
N PRO A 245 7.68 13.84 -7.31
CA PRO A 245 6.94 14.29 -8.50
C PRO A 245 7.73 15.15 -9.52
N GLY A 246 8.85 15.76 -9.11
CA GLY A 246 9.72 16.54 -10.01
C GLY A 246 10.80 15.73 -10.74
N ASP A 247 11.07 14.51 -10.28
CA ASP A 247 12.13 13.65 -10.81
C ASP A 247 11.80 13.14 -12.23
N TYR A 248 12.73 12.41 -12.82
CA TYR A 248 12.52 11.69 -14.07
C TYR A 248 11.89 10.31 -13.79
N HIS A 249 10.76 10.02 -14.45
CA HIS A 249 9.87 8.91 -14.07
C HIS A 249 9.90 7.72 -15.02
N ARG A 250 10.94 7.60 -15.85
CA ARG A 250 11.21 6.36 -16.57
C ARG A 250 12.29 5.57 -15.84
N ILE A 251 12.12 4.26 -15.89
CA ILE A 251 12.92 3.28 -15.19
C ILE A 251 13.77 2.56 -16.22
N HIS A 252 15.06 2.48 -15.98
CA HIS A 252 16.01 1.84 -16.86
C HIS A 252 16.64 0.63 -16.20
N ALA A 253 17.23 -0.25 -17.01
CA ALA A 253 17.96 -1.40 -16.54
C ALA A 253 19.23 -0.97 -15.77
N PRO A 254 19.38 -1.38 -14.49
CA PRO A 254 20.54 -1.00 -13.67
C PRO A 254 21.81 -1.80 -14.00
N ALA A 255 21.66 -2.95 -14.67
CA ALA A 255 22.71 -3.84 -15.12
C ALA A 255 22.25 -4.63 -16.35
N ASP A 256 23.16 -5.34 -17.00
CA ASP A 256 22.82 -6.34 -18.00
C ASP A 256 22.16 -7.53 -17.30
N TRP A 257 20.97 -7.91 -17.76
CA TRP A 257 20.21 -8.99 -17.13
C TRP A 257 19.17 -9.56 -18.09
N LYS A 258 18.63 -10.71 -17.70
CA LYS A 258 17.73 -11.52 -18.51
C LYS A 258 16.41 -11.65 -17.79
N VAL A 259 15.38 -10.98 -18.30
CA VAL A 259 14.04 -11.02 -17.70
C VAL A 259 13.32 -12.28 -18.14
N GLU A 260 12.77 -13.04 -17.20
CA GLU A 260 12.12 -14.34 -17.43
C GLU A 260 10.60 -14.28 -17.24
N GLU A 261 10.17 -13.51 -16.25
CA GLU A 261 8.76 -13.38 -15.93
C GLU A 261 8.41 -11.97 -15.46
N ARG A 262 7.16 -11.60 -15.72
CA ARG A 262 6.49 -10.46 -15.13
C ARG A 262 5.44 -10.95 -14.15
N ARG A 263 5.42 -10.39 -12.94
CA ARG A 263 4.35 -10.59 -11.97
C ARG A 263 3.65 -9.26 -11.70
N HIS A 264 2.35 -9.22 -11.95
CA HIS A 264 1.50 -8.06 -11.64
C HIS A 264 0.62 -8.37 -10.44
N PHE A 265 0.62 -7.45 -9.50
CA PHE A 265 -0.19 -7.51 -8.28
C PHE A 265 -1.16 -6.35 -8.30
N PRO A 266 -2.40 -6.53 -8.77
CA PRO A 266 -3.45 -5.54 -8.55
C PRO A 266 -3.60 -5.32 -7.04
N GLY A 267 -3.55 -4.06 -6.62
CA GLY A 267 -3.49 -3.70 -5.21
C GLY A 267 -4.11 -2.33 -4.93
N ASN A 268 -3.92 -1.85 -3.71
CA ASN A 268 -4.24 -0.49 -3.32
C ASN A 268 -3.30 0.51 -4.01
N LEU A 269 -3.59 1.79 -3.89
CA LEU A 269 -2.69 2.84 -4.36
C LEU A 269 -2.53 3.85 -3.23
N PHE A 270 -2.01 3.39 -2.08
CA PHE A 270 -1.66 4.30 -1.00
C PHE A 270 -0.53 5.24 -1.42
N PRO A 271 -0.42 6.44 -0.83
CA PRO A 271 0.73 7.30 -1.08
C PRO A 271 2.02 6.59 -0.66
N VAL A 272 3.12 6.87 -1.37
CA VAL A 272 4.45 6.30 -1.05
C VAL A 272 5.44 7.33 -0.53
N ASN A 273 4.92 8.50 -0.11
CA ASN A 273 5.73 9.51 0.56
C ASN A 273 6.23 9.00 1.92
N GLN A 274 7.18 9.73 2.52
CA GLN A 274 7.77 9.33 3.79
C GLN A 274 6.71 9.12 4.87
N THR A 275 5.73 10.01 5.02
CA THR A 275 4.68 9.88 6.04
C THR A 275 3.90 8.57 5.92
N ALA A 276 3.48 8.20 4.71
CA ALA A 276 2.77 6.97 4.47
C ALA A 276 3.67 5.73 4.70
N ALA A 277 4.95 5.78 4.31
CA ALA A 277 5.91 4.71 4.58
C ALA A 277 6.17 4.49 6.08
N HIS A 278 6.08 5.54 6.91
CA HIS A 278 6.18 5.41 8.37
C HIS A 278 4.89 4.89 9.01
N LEU A 279 3.73 5.17 8.41
CA LEU A 279 2.43 4.84 8.98
C LEU A 279 1.92 3.46 8.55
N ILE A 280 2.04 3.12 7.27
CA ILE A 280 1.35 1.98 6.66
C ILE A 280 2.26 0.74 6.71
N PRO A 281 1.86 -0.33 7.44
CA PRO A 281 2.64 -1.55 7.50
C PRO A 281 2.61 -2.29 6.17
N SER A 282 3.77 -2.80 5.71
CA SER A 282 3.90 -3.51 4.43
C SER A 282 3.32 -2.74 3.24
N LEU A 283 3.54 -1.43 3.20
CA LEU A 283 3.03 -0.50 2.20
C LEU A 283 3.26 -0.99 0.77
N PHE A 284 4.47 -1.46 0.47
CA PHE A 284 4.83 -1.91 -0.88
C PHE A 284 4.15 -3.23 -1.27
N VAL A 285 3.71 -4.04 -0.31
CA VAL A 285 2.95 -5.28 -0.55
C VAL A 285 1.47 -4.96 -0.78
N GLU A 286 0.95 -3.96 -0.08
CA GLU A 286 -0.44 -3.50 -0.20
C GLU A 286 -0.69 -2.76 -1.51
N ASN A 287 0.31 -2.04 -2.01
CA ASN A 287 0.19 -1.28 -3.25
C ASN A 287 0.23 -2.16 -4.50
N GLU A 288 -0.46 -1.69 -5.54
CA GLU A 288 -0.35 -2.22 -6.88
C GLU A 288 1.09 -2.11 -7.36
N ARG A 289 1.63 -3.20 -7.88
CA ARG A 289 3.02 -3.25 -8.33
C ARG A 289 3.22 -4.25 -9.46
N VAL A 290 4.30 -4.04 -10.19
CA VAL A 290 4.74 -4.91 -11.29
C VAL A 290 6.20 -5.26 -11.05
N ALA A 291 6.46 -6.53 -10.83
CA ALA A 291 7.79 -7.07 -10.67
C ALA A 291 8.25 -7.69 -12.00
N LEU A 292 9.43 -7.30 -12.46
CA LEU A 292 10.18 -7.99 -13.50
C LEU A 292 11.24 -8.83 -12.81
N LEU A 293 11.20 -10.15 -13.03
CA LEU A 293 12.08 -11.11 -12.38
C LEU A 293 12.93 -11.82 -13.44
N GLY A 294 14.16 -12.14 -13.06
CA GLY A 294 15.09 -12.81 -13.94
C GLY A 294 16.45 -13.00 -13.30
N GLU A 295 17.48 -13.04 -14.14
CA GLU A 295 18.86 -13.28 -13.71
C GLU A 295 19.82 -12.26 -14.31
N TRP A 296 20.73 -11.77 -13.48
CA TRP A 296 21.91 -11.00 -13.91
C TRP A 296 23.18 -11.83 -13.66
N GLU A 297 24.36 -11.28 -13.94
CA GLU A 297 25.64 -12.00 -13.83
C GLU A 297 25.82 -12.74 -12.48
N HIS A 298 25.29 -12.18 -11.38
CA HIS A 298 25.50 -12.72 -10.05
C HIS A 298 24.35 -13.58 -9.52
N GLY A 299 23.28 -13.81 -10.29
CA GLY A 299 22.18 -14.69 -9.89
C GLY A 299 20.83 -14.01 -10.04
N PHE A 300 19.95 -14.14 -9.05
CA PHE A 300 18.62 -13.53 -9.09
C PHE A 300 18.67 -12.01 -9.16
N PHE A 301 17.78 -11.44 -9.98
CA PHE A 301 17.52 -10.01 -10.04
C PHE A 301 16.02 -9.73 -10.17
N SER A 302 15.53 -8.74 -9.44
CA SER A 302 14.17 -8.23 -9.52
C SER A 302 14.18 -6.72 -9.56
N LEU A 303 13.44 -6.18 -10.52
CA LEU A 303 13.09 -4.76 -10.60
C LEU A 303 11.57 -4.63 -10.46
N THR A 304 11.14 -4.02 -9.36
CA THR A 304 9.71 -3.90 -9.04
C THR A 304 9.28 -2.44 -9.03
N ALA A 305 8.39 -2.10 -9.95
CA ALA A 305 7.72 -0.81 -10.00
C ALA A 305 6.49 -0.84 -9.09
N VAL A 306 6.44 0.03 -8.07
CA VAL A 306 5.33 0.13 -7.12
C VAL A 306 4.56 1.42 -7.39
N GLY A 307 3.27 1.26 -7.70
CA GLY A 307 2.34 2.37 -7.92
C GLY A 307 1.94 3.06 -6.61
N ALA A 308 1.37 4.24 -6.72
CA ALA A 308 0.96 5.08 -5.59
C ALA A 308 -0.30 5.89 -5.92
N THR A 309 -0.87 6.61 -4.95
CA THR A 309 -2.01 7.52 -5.19
C THR A 309 -1.68 8.54 -6.25
N ASN A 310 -2.59 8.77 -7.21
CA ASN A 310 -2.40 9.60 -8.42
C ASN A 310 -1.53 8.91 -9.49
N VAL A 311 -0.94 7.76 -9.16
CA VAL A 311 0.09 7.04 -9.92
C VAL A 311 -0.28 5.57 -10.09
N GLY A 312 -1.46 5.36 -10.67
CA GLY A 312 -1.93 4.00 -10.86
C GLY A 312 -1.32 3.28 -12.05
N SER A 313 -0.78 4.01 -13.03
CA SER A 313 -0.39 3.41 -14.32
C SER A 313 1.12 3.23 -14.45
N ILE A 314 1.51 1.96 -14.52
CA ILE A 314 2.84 1.46 -14.85
C ILE A 314 2.74 0.94 -16.28
N VAL A 315 3.63 1.42 -17.14
CA VAL A 315 3.75 0.97 -18.53
C VAL A 315 5.11 0.32 -18.69
N LEU A 316 5.16 -0.81 -19.38
CA LEU A 316 6.40 -1.52 -19.68
C LEU A 316 6.78 -1.29 -21.13
N THR A 317 8.05 -0.97 -21.38
CA THR A 317 8.55 -0.66 -22.72
C THR A 317 8.41 -1.83 -23.68
N LYS A 318 8.74 -3.05 -23.21
CA LYS A 318 8.63 -4.29 -24.00
C LYS A 318 7.21 -4.90 -24.00
N GLU A 319 6.26 -4.33 -23.25
CA GLU A 319 4.85 -4.74 -23.27
C GLU A 319 3.92 -3.51 -23.42
N PRO A 320 3.88 -2.88 -24.61
CA PRO A 320 3.14 -1.63 -24.80
C PRO A 320 1.63 -1.79 -24.64
N GLU A 321 1.07 -3.00 -24.69
CA GLU A 321 -0.35 -3.28 -24.42
C GLU A 321 -0.66 -3.46 -22.92
N PHE A 322 0.36 -3.72 -22.10
CA PHE A 322 0.17 -3.94 -20.67
C PHE A 322 -0.09 -2.61 -19.95
N ARG A 323 -1.16 -2.56 -19.16
CA ARG A 323 -1.57 -1.40 -18.35
C ARG A 323 -2.04 -1.85 -16.97
N THR A 324 -1.59 -1.14 -15.94
CA THR A 324 -2.08 -1.32 -14.56
C THR A 324 -3.21 -0.34 -14.23
N ASN A 325 -3.85 -0.55 -13.08
CA ASN A 325 -4.98 0.24 -12.59
C ASN A 325 -6.15 0.38 -13.58
N THR A 326 -6.48 -0.68 -14.32
CA THR A 326 -7.69 -0.71 -15.15
C THR A 326 -8.92 -1.13 -14.34
N ALA A 327 -10.12 -0.70 -14.75
CA ALA A 327 -11.36 -1.08 -14.06
C ALA A 327 -11.58 -2.61 -14.05
N ALA A 328 -11.16 -3.30 -15.11
CA ALA A 328 -11.24 -4.76 -15.21
C ALA A 328 -10.36 -5.49 -14.18
N GLN A 329 -9.37 -4.81 -13.59
CA GLN A 329 -8.47 -5.38 -12.58
C GLN A 329 -8.97 -5.19 -11.14
N ASP A 330 -10.02 -4.39 -10.91
CA ASP A 330 -10.55 -4.17 -9.56
C ASP A 330 -10.99 -5.48 -8.85
N PRO A 331 -11.62 -6.47 -9.53
CA PRO A 331 -11.91 -7.77 -8.92
C PRO A 331 -10.68 -8.65 -8.66
N LEU A 332 -9.51 -8.31 -9.23
CA LEU A 332 -8.27 -9.07 -9.13
C LEU A 332 -7.37 -8.58 -8.00
N VAL A 333 -7.81 -7.59 -7.21
CA VAL A 333 -7.04 -7.04 -6.09
C VAL A 333 -6.64 -8.13 -5.10
N GLY A 334 -5.35 -8.20 -4.78
CA GLY A 334 -4.75 -9.21 -3.92
C GLY A 334 -4.33 -10.50 -4.63
N GLN A 335 -4.58 -10.63 -5.93
CA GLN A 335 -4.08 -11.75 -6.74
C GLN A 335 -2.69 -11.47 -7.31
N CYS A 336 -2.00 -12.51 -7.76
CA CYS A 336 -0.73 -12.43 -8.49
C CYS A 336 -0.97 -12.95 -9.92
N ILE A 337 -0.77 -12.09 -10.91
CA ILE A 337 -0.94 -12.40 -12.33
C ILE A 337 0.45 -12.53 -12.94
N CYS A 338 0.87 -13.76 -13.19
CA CYS A 338 2.17 -14.08 -13.77
C CYS A 338 2.10 -14.19 -15.29
N LYS A 339 3.12 -13.66 -15.98
CA LYS A 339 3.38 -13.88 -17.40
C LYS A 339 4.84 -14.29 -17.54
N GLY A 340 5.09 -15.56 -17.86
CA GLY A 340 6.40 -16.01 -18.29
C GLY A 340 6.62 -15.67 -19.76
N TYR A 341 7.83 -15.27 -20.13
CA TYR A 341 8.14 -14.91 -21.52
C TYR A 341 8.46 -16.11 -22.42
N GLY A 342 8.47 -17.34 -21.88
CA GLY A 342 8.81 -18.55 -22.64
C GLY A 342 10.29 -18.60 -23.08
N GLY A 343 11.10 -17.68 -22.59
CA GLY A 343 12.53 -17.49 -22.87
C GLY A 343 13.09 -16.34 -22.04
N LYS A 344 14.40 -16.14 -22.09
CA LYS A 344 15.10 -15.03 -21.41
C LYS A 344 15.10 -13.81 -22.32
N VAL A 345 14.45 -12.73 -21.91
CA VAL A 345 14.47 -11.45 -22.63
C VAL A 345 15.72 -10.69 -22.19
N ASP A 346 16.73 -10.67 -23.06
CA ASP A 346 17.96 -9.93 -22.81
C ASP A 346 17.62 -8.43 -22.68
N THR A 347 18.23 -7.83 -21.67
CA THR A 347 18.12 -6.41 -21.34
C THR A 347 19.50 -5.87 -21.07
N ILE A 348 19.82 -4.76 -21.71
CA ILE A 348 21.13 -4.11 -21.59
C ILE A 348 21.03 -2.99 -20.57
N ARG A 349 22.08 -2.79 -19.78
CA ARG A 349 22.22 -1.67 -18.86
C ARG A 349 21.89 -0.35 -19.57
N GLY A 350 21.05 0.47 -18.93
CA GLY A 350 20.58 1.74 -19.47
C GLY A 350 19.39 1.65 -20.43
N GLU A 351 18.97 0.45 -20.84
CA GLU A 351 17.74 0.26 -21.62
C GLU A 351 16.51 0.68 -20.81
N GLU A 352 15.56 1.40 -21.42
CA GLU A 352 14.31 1.80 -20.78
C GLU A 352 13.40 0.56 -20.58
N MET A 353 12.99 0.30 -19.35
CA MET A 353 12.22 -0.88 -18.96
C MET A 353 10.75 -0.58 -18.72
N ALA A 354 10.49 0.55 -18.08
CA ALA A 354 9.16 0.93 -17.67
C ALA A 354 9.07 2.45 -17.47
N GLN A 355 7.86 2.95 -17.36
CA GLN A 355 7.60 4.33 -16.96
C GLN A 355 6.41 4.41 -16.04
N PHE A 356 6.47 5.37 -15.12
CA PHE A 356 5.33 5.78 -14.32
C PHE A 356 4.67 6.98 -14.97
N LYS A 357 3.34 6.97 -15.03
CA LYS A 357 2.62 8.18 -15.42
C LYS A 357 2.63 9.28 -14.34
N LEU A 358 2.94 8.97 -13.06
CA LEU A 358 2.87 9.96 -11.97
C LEU A 358 3.64 9.77 -10.62
N GLY A 359 4.80 9.13 -10.46
CA GLY A 359 5.55 9.16 -9.16
C GLY A 359 5.39 7.94 -8.27
N SER A 360 6.48 7.48 -7.65
CA SER A 360 6.55 6.02 -7.48
C SER A 360 7.74 5.56 -6.68
N THR A 361 7.69 4.29 -6.29
CA THR A 361 8.83 3.62 -5.69
C THR A 361 9.32 2.51 -6.62
N VAL A 362 10.62 2.42 -6.82
CA VAL A 362 11.28 1.25 -7.42
C VAL A 362 11.95 0.46 -6.30
N VAL A 363 11.68 -0.83 -6.24
CA VAL A 363 12.36 -1.74 -5.33
C VAL A 363 13.21 -2.70 -6.15
N LEU A 364 14.50 -2.69 -5.90
CA LEU A 364 15.44 -3.70 -6.40
C LEU A 364 15.63 -4.78 -5.35
N VAL A 365 15.63 -6.03 -5.77
CA VAL A 365 16.03 -7.18 -4.95
C VAL A 365 16.94 -8.04 -5.80
N PHE A 366 18.17 -8.31 -5.35
CA PHE A 366 19.16 -8.98 -6.19
C PHE A 366 20.19 -9.75 -5.36
N GLU A 367 20.75 -10.80 -5.95
CA GLU A 367 21.89 -11.54 -5.40
C GLU A 367 23.20 -10.93 -5.88
N ALA A 368 24.14 -10.69 -5.00
CA ALA A 368 25.49 -10.25 -5.36
C ALA A 368 26.55 -10.96 -4.51
N PRO A 369 27.83 -10.94 -4.90
CA PRO A 369 28.92 -11.43 -4.06
C PRO A 369 28.95 -10.74 -2.69
N GLU A 370 29.49 -11.40 -1.67
CA GLU A 370 29.64 -10.80 -0.34
C GLU A 370 30.50 -9.52 -0.31
N SER A 371 31.34 -9.32 -1.33
CA SER A 371 32.14 -8.10 -1.50
C SER A 371 31.37 -6.93 -2.10
N PHE A 372 30.09 -7.10 -2.46
CA PHE A 372 29.22 -6.01 -2.89
C PHE A 372 28.97 -5.04 -1.74
N GLN A 373 29.14 -3.74 -2.02
CA GLN A 373 28.90 -2.65 -1.08
C GLN A 373 28.12 -1.54 -1.76
N PHE A 374 27.09 -1.04 -1.08
CA PHE A 374 26.41 0.17 -1.50
C PHE A 374 27.36 1.36 -1.40
N THR A 375 27.36 2.21 -2.43
CA THR A 375 28.09 3.49 -2.45
C THR A 375 27.21 4.67 -2.03
N ILE A 376 25.93 4.39 -1.76
CA ILE A 376 24.88 5.32 -1.36
C ILE A 376 24.40 5.00 0.06
N LYS A 377 23.70 5.95 0.68
CA LYS A 377 23.00 5.77 1.97
C LYS A 377 21.55 6.29 1.91
N PRO A 378 20.67 5.85 2.81
CA PRO A 378 19.32 6.41 2.91
C PRO A 378 19.33 7.94 3.03
N GLY A 379 18.49 8.60 2.23
CA GLY A 379 18.42 10.06 2.11
C GLY A 379 19.24 10.65 0.97
N ASP A 380 20.18 9.90 0.37
CA ASP A 380 20.97 10.41 -0.76
C ASP A 380 20.08 10.63 -1.99
N LYS A 381 20.41 11.69 -2.75
CA LYS A 381 19.82 11.94 -4.06
C LYS A 381 20.48 11.04 -5.10
N LEU A 382 19.65 10.46 -5.96
CA LEU A 382 20.05 9.56 -7.02
C LEU A 382 19.92 10.24 -8.38
N ILE A 383 20.89 9.94 -9.23
CA ILE A 383 20.88 10.30 -10.63
C ILE A 383 20.93 9.00 -11.43
N LEU A 384 19.99 8.86 -12.36
CA LEU A 384 19.88 7.76 -13.30
C LEU A 384 21.24 7.46 -13.93
N GLY A 385 21.61 6.18 -13.93
CA GLY A 385 22.85 5.70 -14.53
C GLY A 385 24.10 5.84 -13.66
N LYS A 386 24.06 6.55 -12.53
CA LYS A 386 25.20 6.60 -11.59
C LYS A 386 25.26 5.36 -10.70
N SER A 387 26.45 4.95 -10.29
CA SER A 387 26.65 3.80 -9.40
C SER A 387 25.91 3.97 -8.08
N ILE A 388 25.14 2.95 -7.70
CA ILE A 388 24.51 2.81 -6.37
C ILE A 388 25.21 1.74 -5.53
N GLY A 389 26.12 0.97 -6.13
CA GLY A 389 26.89 -0.03 -5.42
C GLY A 389 27.92 -0.65 -6.34
N GLN A 390 28.93 -1.25 -5.73
CA GLN A 390 30.06 -1.84 -6.43
C GLN A 390 30.53 -3.11 -5.74
N ILE A 391 31.04 -4.03 -6.54
CA ILE A 391 31.73 -5.23 -6.08
C ILE A 391 33.20 -4.86 -5.85
N LYS A 392 33.67 -4.99 -4.61
CA LYS A 392 35.10 -4.86 -4.32
C LYS A 392 35.82 -6.11 -4.84
N ASN A 393 36.84 -5.87 -5.68
CA ASN A 393 37.78 -6.89 -6.11
C ASN A 393 38.71 -7.30 -4.97
#